data_AF-A0A530GHV5-F1
#
_entry.id   AF-A0A530GHV5-F1
#
_cell.length_a   1.000
_cell.length_b   1.000
_cell.length_c   1.000
_cell.angle_alpha   90.00
_cell.angle_beta   90.00
_cell.angle_gamma   90.00
#
_symmetry.space_group_name_H-M   'P 1'
#
loop_
_entity.id
_entity.type
_entity.pdbx_description
1 polymer ?
#
loop_
_entity_poly.entity_id
_entity_poly.type
_entity_poly.pdbx_seq_one_letter_code
_entity_poly.pdbx_strand_id
1 'polypeptide(L)'
;MKIIVENTVCLNTGDAAILLAIRHILRTVAGDGLRFFVFDSQPEVAARLYPKKDYPDLEFHKLLSETLFRYPSGSGVKDRLKPHYNR
;
A
#
# COMPACT_ATOMS: atom_id res chain seq x y z
N MET A 1 6.92 22.50 1.81
CA MET A 1 6.78 21.02 1.77
C MET A 1 5.43 20.69 1.18
N LYS A 2 5.38 19.95 0.07
CA LYS A 2 4.11 19.53 -0.58
C LYS A 2 3.93 18.05 -0.28
N ILE A 3 2.80 17.66 0.30
CA ILE A 3 2.45 16.27 0.60
C ILE A 3 1.29 15.88 -0.31
N ILE A 4 1.42 14.74 -0.99
CA ILE A 4 0.37 14.16 -1.82
C ILE A 4 -0.05 12.86 -1.15
N VAL A 5 -1.35 12.69 -0.94
CA VAL A 5 -1.93 11.47 -0.41
C VAL A 5 -2.77 10.86 -1.51
N GLU A 6 -2.45 9.63 -1.87
CA GLU A 6 -3.15 8.86 -2.88
C GLU A 6 -3.51 7.50 -2.30
N ASN A 7 -4.68 6.99 -2.67
CA ASN A 7 -5.12 5.65 -2.30
C ASN A 7 -4.93 4.71 -3.50
N THR A 8 -3.81 4.00 -3.53
CA THR A 8 -3.51 2.97 -4.52
C THR A 8 -2.97 1.72 -3.84
N VAL A 9 -3.37 0.55 -4.34
CA VAL A 9 -2.86 -0.75 -3.87
C VAL A 9 -1.78 -1.25 -4.81
N CYS A 10 -0.75 -1.91 -4.28
CA CYS A 10 0.41 -2.31 -5.08
C CYS A 10 0.38 -3.77 -5.55
N LEU A 11 -0.52 -4.55 -4.96
CA LEU A 11 -0.72 -5.97 -5.29
C LEU A 11 -1.90 -6.19 -6.25
N ASN A 12 -2.28 -5.15 -6.98
CA ASN A 12 -3.15 -5.22 -8.15
C ASN A 12 -2.40 -4.60 -9.34
N THR A 13 -2.31 -5.31 -10.45
CA THR A 13 -1.53 -4.87 -11.63
C THR A 13 -2.01 -3.53 -12.19
N GLY A 14 -3.32 -3.28 -12.19
CA GLY A 14 -3.89 -2.02 -12.67
C GLY A 14 -3.51 -0.85 -11.76
N ASP A 15 -3.79 -1.01 -10.46
CA ASP A 15 -3.52 0.06 -9.47
C ASP A 15 -2.02 0.34 -9.33
N ALA A 16 -1.18 -0.69 -9.45
CA ALA A 16 0.27 -0.53 -9.48
C ALA A 16 0.75 0.30 -10.67
N ALA A 17 0.16 0.12 -11.86
CA ALA A 17 0.51 0.92 -13.02
C ALA A 17 0.16 2.40 -12.81
N ILE A 18 -0.97 2.67 -12.14
CA ILE A 18 -1.37 4.03 -11.75
C ILE A 18 -0.34 4.65 -10.80
N LEU A 19 0.05 3.93 -9.74
CA LEU A 19 1.09 4.40 -8.80
C LEU A 19 2.39 4.75 -9.53
N LEU A 20 2.88 3.87 -10.41
CA LEU A 20 4.13 4.08 -11.13
C LEU A 20 4.05 5.26 -12.10
N ALA A 21 2.90 5.46 -12.76
CA ALA A 21 2.67 6.61 -13.63
C ALA A 21 2.67 7.92 -12.83
N ILE A 22 2.01 7.96 -11.68
CA ILE A 22 1.97 9.13 -10.80
C ILE A 22 3.36 9.44 -10.24
N ARG A 23 4.08 8.41 -9.78
CA ARG A 23 5.49 8.53 -9.40
C ARG A 23 6.32 9.18 -10.52
N HIS A 24 6.17 8.71 -11.76
CA HIS A 24 6.89 9.26 -12.91
C HIS A 24 6.57 10.75 -13.13
N ILE A 25 5.28 11.12 -13.14
CA ILE A 25 4.84 12.52 -13.30
C ILE A 25 5.41 13.40 -12.18
N LEU A 26 5.31 12.95 -10.93
CA LEU A 26 5.74 13.72 -9.78
C LEU A 26 7.26 13.91 -9.75
N ARG A 27 8.05 12.90 -10.10
CA ARG A 27 9.50 13.02 -10.24
C ARG A 27 9.89 13.99 -11.35
N THR A 28 9.18 13.98 -12.47
CA THR A 28 9.43 14.91 -13.58
C THR A 28 9.20 16.38 -13.17
N VAL A 29 8.19 16.64 -12.33
CA VAL A 29 7.83 18.01 -11.93
C VAL A 29 8.64 18.51 -10.72
N ALA A 30 8.92 17.64 -9.75
CA ALA A 30 9.54 18.05 -8.47
C ALA A 30 11.00 17.58 -8.30
N GLY A 31 11.53 16.78 -9.23
CA GLY A 31 12.90 16.26 -9.20
C GLY A 31 13.07 15.00 -8.34
N ASP A 32 14.33 14.59 -8.18
CA ASP A 32 14.71 13.28 -7.61
C ASP A 32 14.73 13.23 -6.07
N GLY A 33 14.45 14.34 -5.39
CA GLY A 33 14.39 14.40 -3.92
C GLY A 33 13.09 13.86 -3.31
N LEU A 34 12.17 13.35 -4.13
CA LEU A 34 10.90 12.80 -3.67
C LEU A 34 11.08 11.43 -3.03
N ARG A 35 10.30 11.19 -1.97
CA ARG A 35 10.12 9.88 -1.35
C ARG A 35 8.64 9.53 -1.37
N PHE A 36 8.34 8.28 -1.71
CA PHE A 36 6.99 7.77 -1.84
C PHE A 36 6.77 6.72 -0.76
N PHE A 37 5.83 7.01 0.14
CA PHE A 37 5.43 6.11 1.20
C PHE A 37 4.15 5.39 0.77
N VAL A 38 4.26 4.09 0.53
CA VAL A 38 3.16 3.24 0.10
C VAL A 38 2.68 2.42 1.28
N PHE A 39 1.40 2.52 1.60
CA PHE A 39 0.79 1.76 2.68
C PHE A 39 -0.02 0.61 2.09
N ASP A 40 0.45 -0.62 2.29
CA ASP A 40 -0.19 -1.84 1.78
C ASP A 40 -0.46 -2.83 2.93
N SER A 41 -1.44 -3.72 2.72
CA SER A 41 -1.76 -4.82 3.64
C SER A 41 -0.64 -5.86 3.73
N GLN A 42 0.12 -6.04 2.64
CA GLN A 42 1.22 -7.00 2.53
C GLN A 42 2.49 -6.30 2.00
N PRO A 43 3.08 -5.39 2.79
CA PRO A 43 4.19 -4.55 2.34
C PRO A 43 5.44 -5.37 1.97
N GLU A 44 5.67 -6.52 2.59
CA GLU A 44 6.80 -7.40 2.29
C GLU A 44 6.66 -8.06 0.91
N VAL A 45 5.43 -8.36 0.48
CA VAL A 45 5.16 -8.90 -0.85
C VAL A 45 5.33 -7.81 -1.89
N ALA A 46 4.80 -6.62 -1.64
CA ALA A 46 4.97 -5.47 -2.52
C ALA A 46 6.45 -5.11 -2.70
N ALA A 47 7.23 -5.06 -1.62
CA ALA A 47 8.66 -4.75 -1.66
C ALA A 47 9.49 -5.76 -2.48
N ARG A 48 9.03 -7.00 -2.64
CA ARG A 48 9.67 -8.00 -3.53
C ARG A 48 9.40 -7.72 -5.00
N LEU A 49 8.21 -7.21 -5.34
CA LEU A 49 7.82 -6.87 -6.71
C LEU A 49 8.42 -5.54 -7.18
N TYR A 50 8.67 -4.62 -6.25
CA TYR A 50 9.26 -3.31 -6.52
C TYR A 50 10.58 -3.14 -5.74
N PRO A 51 11.66 -3.84 -6.15
CA PRO A 51 12.90 -3.85 -5.40
C PRO A 51 13.60 -2.48 -5.42
N LYS A 52 14.27 -2.13 -4.32
CA LYS A 52 15.00 -0.85 -4.17
C LYS A 52 16.05 -0.57 -5.24
N LYS A 53 16.56 -1.61 -5.92
CA LYS A 53 17.49 -1.45 -7.04
C LYS A 53 16.84 -0.66 -8.19
N ASP A 54 15.57 -0.93 -8.45
CA ASP A 54 14.82 -0.35 -9.57
C ASP A 54 13.94 0.83 -9.09
N TYR A 55 13.48 0.78 -7.84
CA TYR A 55 12.62 1.77 -7.20
C TYR A 55 13.18 2.24 -5.85
N PRO A 56 14.30 2.98 -5.82
CA PRO A 56 14.99 3.36 -4.59
C PRO A 56 14.23 4.35 -3.70
N ASP A 57 13.25 5.05 -4.28
CA ASP A 57 12.42 6.09 -3.69
C ASP A 57 11.05 5.58 -3.19
N LEU A 58 10.74 4.30 -3.41
CA LEU A 58 9.55 3.66 -2.86
C LEU A 58 9.87 3.02 -1.49
N GLU A 59 9.09 3.39 -0.48
CA GLU A 59 9.12 2.78 0.84
C GLU A 59 7.75 2.18 1.14
N PHE A 60 7.72 0.87 1.43
CA PHE A 60 6.49 0.14 1.72
C PHE A 60 6.28 0.00 3.22
N HIS A 61 5.07 0.31 3.66
CA HIS A 61 4.65 0.29 5.05
C HIS A 61 3.36 -0.50 5.19
N LYS A 62 3.15 -1.05 6.37
CA LYS A 62 1.90 -1.69 6.72
C LYS A 62 0.79 -0.64 6.83
N LEU A 63 -0.42 -0.97 6.39
CA LEU A 63 -1.59 -0.09 6.53
C LEU A 63 -1.68 0.50 7.93
N LEU A 64 -1.82 1.83 8.00
CA LEU A 64 -2.02 2.56 9.25
C LEU A 64 -3.23 2.05 10.01
N SER A 65 -4.30 1.67 9.31
CA SER A 65 -5.50 1.10 9.92
C SER A 65 -5.23 -0.18 10.69
N GLU A 66 -4.32 -1.04 10.23
CA GLU A 66 -3.95 -2.26 10.95
C GLU A 66 -3.11 -1.98 12.21
N THR A 67 -2.45 -0.83 12.25
CA THR A 67 -1.63 -0.41 13.40
C THR A 67 -2.47 0.37 14.41
N LEU A 68 -3.33 1.27 13.94
CA LEU A 68 -4.17 2.16 14.73
C LEU A 68 -5.45 1.46 15.23
N PHE A 69 -6.11 0.71 14.36
CA PHE A 69 -7.31 -0.05 14.69
C PHE A 69 -6.97 -1.51 14.95
N ARG A 70 -5.94 -1.77 15.77
CA ARG A 70 -5.70 -3.09 16.34
C ARG A 70 -6.95 -3.50 17.13
N TYR A 71 -7.91 -4.10 16.44
CA TYR A 71 -9.12 -4.63 17.05
C TYR A 71 -8.65 -5.76 17.99
N PRO A 72 -8.98 -5.72 19.30
CA PRO A 72 -8.67 -6.81 20.22
C PRO A 72 -9.34 -8.14 19.85
N SER A 73 -10.20 -8.16 18.84
CA SER A 73 -10.97 -9.32 18.41
C SER A 73 -10.37 -9.95 17.16
N GLY A 74 -9.33 -10.77 17.37
CA GLY A 74 -9.07 -11.87 16.46
C GLY A 74 -10.35 -12.71 16.28
N SER A 75 -10.74 -12.93 15.02
CA SER A 75 -11.24 -14.21 14.49
C SER A 75 -12.33 -15.00 15.28
N GLY A 76 -13.15 -14.35 16.11
CA GLY A 76 -14.18 -15.04 16.89
C GLY A 76 -15.58 -14.93 16.28
N VAL A 77 -16.09 -13.71 16.16
CA VAL A 77 -17.48 -13.45 15.76
C VAL A 77 -17.65 -13.54 14.23
N LYS A 78 -16.74 -12.92 13.47
CA LYS A 78 -16.79 -12.91 12.00
C LYS A 78 -16.65 -14.32 11.42
N ASP A 79 -15.74 -15.14 11.97
CA ASP A 79 -15.56 -16.53 11.54
C ASP A 79 -16.68 -17.47 12.01
N ARG A 80 -17.31 -17.22 13.17
CA ARG A 80 -18.53 -17.94 13.60
C ARG A 80 -19.76 -17.61 12.75
N LEU A 81 -19.82 -16.42 12.15
CA LEU A 81 -20.94 -16.00 11.30
C LEU A 81 -20.74 -16.33 9.82
N LYS A 82 -19.51 -16.63 9.37
CA LYS A 82 -19.21 -17.06 7.99
C LYS A 82 -20.14 -18.18 7.48
N PRO A 83 -20.43 -19.26 8.24
CA PRO A 83 -21.31 -20.34 7.76
C PRO A 83 -22.77 -19.91 7.52
N HIS A 84 -23.22 -18.81 8.14
CA HIS A 84 -24.60 -18.35 8.05
C HIS A 84 -24.83 -17.36 6.89
N TYR A 85 -23.78 -16.70 6.40
CA TYR A 85 -23.89 -15.71 5.32
C TYR A 85 -23.29 -16.19 3.99
N ASN A 86 -22.39 -17.18 3.98
CA ASN A 86 -21.91 -17.84 2.76
C ASN A 86 -22.79 -19.03 2.32
N ARG A 87 -24.10 -18.98 2.60
CA ARG A 87 -25.07 -19.95 2.08
C ARG A 87 -25.64 -19.50 0.75
#